data_AF-A0AA40KUW2-F1
#
_entry.id   AF-A0AA40KUW2-F1
#
_cell.length_a   1.000
_cell.length_b   1.000
_cell.length_c   1.000
_cell.angle_alpha   90.00
_cell.angle_beta   90.00
_cell.angle_gamma   90.00
#
_symmetry.space_group_name_H-M   'P 1'
#
loop_
_entity.id
_entity.type
_entity.pdbx_description
1 polymer ?
#
loop_
_entity_poly.entity_id
_entity_poly.type
_entity_poly.pdbx_seq_one_letter_code
_entity_poly.pdbx_strand_id
1 'polypeptide(L)'
;METGKTRTWFEVSVNATVAVGKHLGLNANLVPKACEEVYAALEMSTTKRNVVSHGDLWGNNFMFSNTVPLKCSLIDFQLIRYYPCCIFALIVIFEKNGKLKHYYSVLRKVLNSESVSVQVPS
;
A
#
# COMPACT_ATOMS: atom_id res chain seq x y z
N MET A 1 20.26 -9.97 -6.20
CA MET A 1 18.87 -10.34 -5.91
C MET A 1 18.17 -10.47 -7.25
N GLU A 2 17.78 -11.68 -7.66
CA GLU A 2 16.86 -11.84 -8.79
C GLU A 2 15.58 -11.09 -8.43
N THR A 3 15.29 -10.00 -9.14
CA THR A 3 13.96 -9.42 -9.16
C THR A 3 13.02 -10.52 -9.65
N GLY A 4 12.18 -11.05 -8.75
CA GLY A 4 11.24 -12.12 -9.09
C GLY A 4 10.30 -11.76 -10.24
N LYS A 5 9.45 -12.70 -10.66
CA LYS A 5 8.51 -12.52 -11.79
C LYS A 5 7.51 -11.37 -11.62
N THR A 6 7.51 -10.64 -10.49
CA THR A 6 6.60 -9.53 -10.18
C THR A 6 6.53 -8.47 -11.28
N ARG A 7 7.69 -8.05 -11.82
CA ARG A 7 7.73 -7.07 -12.91
C ARG A 7 7.09 -7.62 -14.18
N THR A 8 7.40 -8.87 -14.53
CA THR A 8 6.80 -9.55 -15.68
C THR A 8 5.28 -9.70 -15.53
N TRP A 9 4.81 -10.12 -14.36
CA TRP A 9 3.36 -10.23 -14.07
C TRP A 9 2.65 -8.89 -14.17
N PHE A 10 3.29 -7.82 -13.68
CA PHE A 10 2.78 -6.46 -13.81
C PHE A 10 2.65 -6.04 -15.27
N GLU A 11 3.71 -6.19 -16.07
CA GLU A 11 3.71 -5.82 -17.49
C GLU A 11 2.67 -6.62 -18.30
N VAL A 12 2.55 -7.93 -18.05
CA VAL A 12 1.53 -8.77 -18.67
C VAL A 12 0.12 -8.27 -18.33
N SER A 13 -0.13 -7.91 -17.07
CA SER A 13 -1.43 -7.41 -16.61
C SER A 13 -1.79 -6.05 -17.24
N VAL A 14 -0.81 -5.15 -17.36
CA VAL A 14 -0.97 -3.85 -18.04
C VAL A 14 -1.32 -4.07 -19.52
N ASN A 15 -0.57 -4.95 -20.20
CA ASN A 15 -0.81 -5.26 -21.61
C ASN A 15 -2.19 -5.89 -21.85
N ALA A 16 -2.60 -6.82 -20.98
CA ALA A 16 -3.94 -7.41 -21.03
C ALA A 16 -5.04 -6.34 -20.84
N THR A 17 -4.86 -5.44 -19.87
CA THR A 17 -5.80 -4.33 -19.61
C THR A 17 -5.94 -3.41 -20.83
N VAL A 18 -4.82 -3.06 -21.47
CA VAL A 18 -4.82 -2.26 -22.70
C VAL A 18 -5.52 -2.99 -23.84
N ALA A 19 -5.27 -4.28 -24.02
CA ALA A 19 -5.90 -5.09 -25.06
C ALA A 19 -7.42 -5.16 -24.88
N VAL A 20 -7.87 -5.43 -23.65
CA VAL A 20 -9.31 -5.44 -23.30
C VAL A 20 -9.93 -4.07 -23.51
N GLY A 21 -9.29 -3.00 -23.05
CA GLY A 21 -9.79 -1.63 -23.25
C GLY A 21 -9.99 -1.28 -24.72
N LYS A 22 -9.01 -1.62 -25.57
CA LYS A 22 -9.10 -1.43 -27.03
C LYS A 22 -10.23 -2.26 -27.65
N HIS A 23 -10.38 -3.53 -27.23
CA HIS A 23 -11.45 -4.40 -27.72
C HIS A 23 -12.85 -3.86 -27.39
N LEU A 24 -12.99 -3.19 -26.24
CA LEU A 24 -14.22 -2.54 -25.81
C LEU A 24 -14.44 -1.13 -26.41
N GLY A 25 -13.56 -0.67 -27.29
CA GLY A 25 -13.65 0.68 -27.88
C GLY A 25 -13.29 1.82 -26.93
N LEU A 26 -12.60 1.53 -25.82
CA LEU A 26 -12.15 2.53 -24.84
C LEU A 26 -10.77 3.08 -25.20
N ASN A 27 -10.50 4.33 -24.83
CA ASN A 27 -9.17 4.92 -24.93
C ASN A 27 -8.28 4.44 -23.77
N ALA A 28 -7.43 3.45 -24.04
CA ALA A 28 -6.49 2.87 -23.06
C ALA A 28 -5.06 3.44 -23.15
N ASN A 29 -4.83 4.53 -23.89
CA ASN A 29 -3.47 5.00 -24.19
C ASN A 29 -2.71 5.51 -22.96
N LEU A 30 -3.41 5.98 -21.92
CA LEU A 30 -2.81 6.47 -20.70
C LEU A 30 -2.54 5.36 -19.67
N VAL A 31 -3.12 4.17 -19.85
CA VAL A 31 -3.02 3.07 -18.88
C VAL A 31 -1.57 2.67 -18.62
N PRO A 32 -0.71 2.42 -19.64
CA PRO A 32 0.69 2.07 -19.38
C PRO A 32 1.42 3.15 -18.60
N LYS A 33 1.24 4.42 -18.97
CA LYS A 33 1.91 5.54 -18.32
C LYS A 33 1.51 5.67 -16.85
N ALA A 34 0.21 5.61 -16.56
CA ALA A 34 -0.30 5.67 -15.20
C ALA A 34 0.20 4.48 -14.35
N CYS A 35 0.21 3.28 -14.94
CA CYS A 35 0.73 2.09 -14.29
C CYS A 35 2.22 2.22 -13.96
N GLU A 36 3.05 2.72 -14.87
CA GLU A 36 4.48 2.95 -14.61
C GLU A 36 4.72 3.97 -13.49
N GLU A 37 3.97 5.08 -13.46
CA GLU A 37 4.05 6.07 -12.39
C GLU A 37 3.69 5.46 -11.02
N VAL A 38 2.66 4.63 -10.96
CA VAL A 38 2.28 3.89 -9.75
C VAL A 38 3.38 2.89 -9.37
N TYR A 39 3.92 2.13 -10.32
CA TYR A 39 4.96 1.15 -10.05
C TYR A 39 6.23 1.81 -9.50
N ALA A 40 6.67 2.92 -10.10
CA ALA A 40 7.80 3.72 -9.61
C ALA A 40 7.56 4.25 -8.18
N ALA A 41 6.33 4.64 -7.86
CA ALA A 41 5.99 5.09 -6.51
C ALA A 41 6.07 3.95 -5.46
N LEU A 42 6.00 2.70 -5.89
CA LEU A 42 6.05 1.51 -5.04
C LEU A 42 7.47 0.96 -4.85
N GLU A 43 8.49 1.56 -5.47
CA GLU A 43 9.88 1.13 -5.32
C GLU A 43 10.43 1.36 -3.91
N MET A 44 11.40 0.52 -3.53
CA MET A 44 12.13 0.68 -2.28
C MET A 44 12.88 2.01 -2.27
N SER A 45 12.85 2.72 -1.15
CA SER A 45 13.71 3.88 -0.98
C SER A 45 15.10 3.45 -0.55
N THR A 46 16.11 4.09 -1.12
CA THR A 46 17.50 4.02 -0.66
C THR A 46 17.80 5.01 0.47
N THR A 47 16.92 5.99 0.70
CA THR A 47 17.13 7.09 1.66
C THR A 47 16.21 7.02 2.88
N LYS A 48 15.12 6.27 2.79
CA LYS A 48 14.13 6.07 3.87
C LYS A 48 14.12 4.62 4.31
N ARG A 49 13.76 4.39 5.58
CA ARG A 49 13.54 3.04 6.11
C ARG A 49 12.34 2.39 5.40
N ASN A 50 12.60 1.27 4.74
CA ASN A 50 11.56 0.42 4.19
C ASN A 50 10.97 -0.45 5.30
N VAL A 51 9.68 -0.78 5.19
CA VAL A 51 8.97 -1.64 6.15
C VAL A 51 8.10 -2.64 5.41
N VAL A 52 7.83 -3.79 6.03
CA VAL A 52 6.84 -4.75 5.51
C VAL A 52 5.47 -4.10 5.64
N SER A 53 4.76 -4.04 4.53
CA SER A 53 3.50 -3.33 4.41
C SER A 53 2.46 -4.20 3.72
N HIS A 54 1.21 -4.12 4.18
CA HIS A 54 0.11 -4.93 3.66
C HIS A 54 -0.17 -4.72 2.17
N GLY A 55 -0.02 -3.48 1.69
CA GLY A 55 -0.25 -3.14 0.29
C GLY A 55 -1.70 -2.84 -0.09
N ASP A 56 -2.68 -3.35 0.67
CA ASP A 56 -4.11 -3.14 0.42
C ASP A 56 -4.89 -2.82 1.71
N LEU A 57 -4.81 -1.57 2.21
CA LEU A 57 -5.41 -1.18 3.51
C LEU A 57 -6.78 -0.52 3.37
N TRP A 58 -7.69 -1.14 2.61
CA TRP A 58 -9.11 -0.73 2.62
C TRP A 58 -9.89 -1.42 3.75
N GLY A 59 -11.03 -0.84 4.13
CA GLY A 59 -11.77 -1.21 5.35
C GLY A 59 -12.18 -2.68 5.45
N ASN A 60 -12.43 -3.35 4.32
CA ASN A 60 -12.87 -4.74 4.31
C ASN A 60 -11.75 -5.73 4.67
N ASN A 61 -10.49 -5.30 4.61
CA ASN A 61 -9.35 -6.12 5.03
C ASN A 61 -9.11 -6.07 6.54
N PHE A 62 -9.93 -5.32 7.29
CA PHE A 62 -9.94 -5.32 8.74
C PHE A 62 -11.11 -6.16 9.26
N MET A 63 -10.80 -7.33 9.82
CA MET A 63 -11.80 -8.20 10.42
C MET A 63 -11.86 -7.95 11.93
N PHE A 64 -13.03 -7.55 12.42
CA PHE A 64 -13.26 -7.28 13.84
C PHE A 64 -14.00 -8.44 14.50
N SER A 65 -13.53 -8.89 15.67
CA SER A 65 -14.26 -9.83 16.51
C SER A 65 -15.16 -9.08 17.49
N ASN A 66 -16.34 -9.63 17.75
CA ASN A 66 -17.25 -9.14 18.79
C ASN A 66 -16.88 -9.62 20.21
N THR A 67 -15.62 -10.02 20.42
CA THR A 67 -15.13 -10.46 21.73
C THR A 67 -14.82 -9.26 22.61
N VAL A 68 -14.77 -9.47 23.93
CA VAL A 68 -14.19 -8.50 24.87
C VAL A 68 -12.88 -9.11 25.39
N PRO A 69 -11.71 -8.50 25.13
CA PRO A 69 -11.50 -7.27 24.36
C PRO A 69 -11.75 -7.45 22.85
N LEU A 70 -12.08 -6.34 22.18
CA LEU A 70 -12.25 -6.27 20.73
C LEU A 70 -10.93 -6.68 20.07
N LYS A 71 -10.94 -7.68 19.18
CA LYS A 71 -9.76 -8.05 18.40
C LYS A 71 -9.96 -7.60 16.97
N CYS A 72 -8.91 -7.05 16.38
CA CYS A 72 -8.87 -6.68 14.97
C CYS A 72 -7.75 -7.48 14.31
N SER A 73 -8.08 -8.22 13.26
CA SER A 73 -7.13 -8.96 12.44
C SER A 73 -7.08 -8.32 11.05
N LEU A 74 -5.87 -8.09 10.56
CA LEU A 74 -5.67 -7.72 9.17
C LEU A 74 -5.67 -8.99 8.31
N ILE A 75 -6.40 -8.97 7.21
CA ILE A 75 -6.55 -10.10 6.28
C ILE A 75 -6.23 -9.65 4.85
N ASP A 76 -6.05 -10.62 3.95
CA ASP A 76 -5.81 -10.40 2.51
C ASP A 76 -4.48 -9.71 2.16
N PHE A 77 -3.38 -10.40 2.45
CA PHE A 77 -2.01 -9.94 2.21
C PHE A 77 -1.56 -10.05 0.74
N GLN A 78 -2.47 -10.08 -0.24
CA GLN A 78 -2.15 -10.32 -1.65
C GLN A 78 -1.22 -9.24 -2.25
N LEU A 79 -1.21 -8.04 -1.68
CA LEU A 79 -0.36 -6.93 -2.11
C LEU A 79 0.84 -6.67 -1.19
N ILE A 80 1.20 -7.63 -0.31
CA ILE A 80 2.29 -7.44 0.66
C ILE A 80 3.62 -7.07 -0.03
N ARG A 81 4.32 -6.06 0.51
CA ARG A 81 5.54 -5.52 -0.08
C ARG A 81 6.43 -4.83 0.93
N TYR A 82 7.72 -4.73 0.62
CA TYR A 82 8.72 -4.02 1.41
C TYR A 82 9.07 -2.70 0.71
N TYR A 83 8.60 -1.56 1.23
CA TYR A 83 8.82 -0.22 0.66
C TYR A 83 8.67 0.86 1.77
N PRO A 84 8.90 2.17 1.48
CA PRO A 84 8.89 3.22 2.51
C PRO A 84 7.53 3.40 3.19
N CYS A 85 7.51 3.39 4.53
CA CYS A 85 6.31 3.51 5.37
C CYS A 85 5.38 4.72 5.04
N CYS A 86 5.93 5.76 4.41
CA CYS A 86 5.30 7.07 4.25
C CYS A 86 4.08 7.12 3.31
N ILE A 87 3.88 6.13 2.44
CA ILE A 87 2.75 6.15 1.48
C ILE A 87 1.44 5.67 2.14
N PHE A 88 1.49 4.90 3.24
CA PHE A 88 0.35 4.09 3.66
C PHE A 88 -0.47 4.61 4.84
N ALA A 89 0.08 5.56 5.61
CA ALA A 89 -0.76 6.34 6.52
C ALA A 89 -1.85 7.09 5.74
N LEU A 90 -1.60 7.53 4.49
CA LEU A 90 -2.59 8.26 3.71
C LEU A 90 -3.83 7.44 3.33
N ILE A 91 -3.71 6.13 3.04
CA ILE A 91 -4.83 5.31 2.51
C ILE A 91 -5.91 5.09 3.58
N VAL A 92 -5.52 4.82 4.83
CA VAL A 92 -6.48 4.74 5.96
C VAL A 92 -7.11 6.11 6.25
N ILE A 93 -6.41 7.19 5.89
CA ILE A 93 -6.80 8.56 6.24
C ILE A 93 -7.65 9.26 5.16
N PHE A 94 -7.80 8.70 3.95
CA PHE A 94 -8.63 9.27 2.88
C PHE A 94 -10.16 9.11 3.10
N GLU A 95 -10.62 9.10 4.35
CA GLU A 95 -12.00 9.44 4.67
C GLU A 95 -12.15 10.97 4.53
N LYS A 96 -12.83 11.43 3.46
CA LYS A 96 -13.05 12.84 3.07
C LYS A 96 -13.80 13.67 4.14
N ASN A 97 -13.26 13.91 5.34
CA ASN A 97 -13.95 14.72 6.37
C ASN A 97 -13.01 15.44 7.36
N GLY A 98 -11.89 16.03 6.90
CA GLY A 98 -11.05 16.90 7.76
C GLY A 98 -10.28 16.20 8.89
N LYS A 99 -10.48 14.90 9.11
CA LYS A 99 -9.81 14.09 10.12
C LYS A 99 -8.32 13.82 9.83
N LEU A 100 -7.82 14.16 8.63
CA LEU A 100 -6.42 13.94 8.24
C LEU A 100 -5.41 14.61 9.17
N LYS A 101 -5.68 15.86 9.59
CA LYS A 101 -4.82 16.56 10.57
C LYS A 101 -4.83 15.87 11.94
N HIS A 102 -5.96 15.30 12.33
CA HIS A 102 -6.12 14.58 13.59
C HIS A 102 -5.40 13.22 13.56
N TYR A 103 -5.59 12.42 12.51
CA TYR A 103 -4.89 11.13 12.39
C TYR A 103 -3.37 11.31 12.26
N TYR A 104 -2.92 12.32 11.52
CA TYR A 104 -1.50 12.65 11.43
C TYR A 104 -0.92 13.09 12.79
N SER A 105 -1.66 13.90 13.57
CA SER A 105 -1.18 14.34 14.89
C SER A 105 -1.14 13.20 15.90
N VAL A 106 -2.13 12.30 15.89
CA VAL A 106 -2.17 11.09 16.72
C VAL A 106 -1.02 10.14 16.35
N LEU A 107 -0.80 9.86 15.06
CA LEU A 107 0.31 9.04 14.59
C LEU A 107 1.66 9.61 15.05
N ARG A 108 1.87 10.93 14.86
CA ARG A 108 3.11 11.59 15.32
C ARG A 108 3.27 11.49 16.83
N LYS A 109 2.18 11.63 17.60
CA LYS A 109 2.22 11.54 19.06
C LYS A 109 2.58 10.13 19.52
N VAL A 110 2.01 9.09 18.90
CA VAL A 110 2.30 7.67 19.20
C VAL A 110 3.76 7.32 18.84
N LEU A 111 4.22 7.72 17.66
CA LEU A 111 5.61 7.48 17.23
C LEU A 111 6.64 8.20 18.10
N ASN A 112 6.27 9.33 18.73
CA ASN A 112 7.14 10.08 19.62
C ASN A 112 7.03 9.66 21.09
N SER A 113 5.90 9.07 21.51
CA SER A 113 5.69 8.60 22.88
C SER A 113 6.25 7.21 23.10
N GLU A 114 6.23 6.39 22.06
CA GLU A 114 6.85 5.08 22.07
C GLU A 114 8.31 5.25 21.61
N SER A 115 9.26 5.08 22.52
CA SER A 115 10.69 4.91 22.20
C SER A 115 10.89 3.58 21.47
N VAL A 116 10.27 3.38 20.31
CA VAL A 116 10.30 2.08 19.62
C VAL A 116 11.72 1.84 19.08
N SER A 117 12.55 1.18 19.88
CA SER A 117 13.74 0.50 19.38
C SER A 117 13.27 -0.77 18.66
N VAL A 118 12.92 -0.62 17.38
CA VAL A 118 12.69 -1.77 16.52
C VAL A 118 14.03 -2.48 16.34
N GLN A 119 14.28 -3.57 17.07
CA GLN A 119 15.35 -4.49 16.71
C GLN A 119 14.96 -5.16 15.39
N VAL A 120 15.71 -4.84 14.34
CA VAL A 120 15.58 -5.49 13.04
C VAL A 120 16.31 -6.84 13.15
N PRO A 121 15.62 -7.98 12.94
CA PRO A 121 16.30 -9.26 12.87
C PRO A 121 17.31 -9.23 11.71
N SER A 122 18.53 -9.66 12.01
CA SER A 122 19.67 -9.78 11.08
C SER A 122 19.40 -10.76 9.96
#